data_AF-A0A7J7KKR2-F1
#
_entry.id   AF-A0A7J7KKR2-F1
#
_cell.length_a   1.000
_cell.length_b   1.000
_cell.length_c   1.000
_cell.angle_alpha   90.00
_cell.angle_beta   90.00
_cell.angle_gamma   90.00
#
_symmetry.space_group_name_H-M   'P 1'
#
loop_
_entity.id
_entity.type
_entity.pdbx_description
1 polymer ?
#
loop_
_entity_poly.entity_id
_entity_poly.type
_entity_poly.pdbx_seq_one_letter_code
_entity_poly.pdbx_strand_id
1 'polypeptide(L)'
;MDQLSGQRVVYYHSIQPGKWVVVQSFAGHLWIAINSVTKERLLIKNKSIWVCEPWNKNGTTAQDKRPVLLCVTVPVYTLRELCIKYVRKKTNADVKDLHIPRELIEEIKEPFFKYIMPFQR
;
A
#
# COMPACT_ATOMS: atom_id res chain seq x y z
N MET A 1 29.65 8.83 -3.72
CA MET A 1 28.92 7.71 -3.08
C MET A 1 27.85 8.40 -2.26
N ASP A 2 26.70 8.65 -2.87
CA ASP A 2 25.85 9.75 -2.43
C ASP A 2 24.58 9.24 -1.75
N GLN A 3 24.52 9.55 -0.45
CA GLN A 3 23.34 9.95 0.32
C GLN A 3 22.05 9.14 0.15
N LEU A 4 21.89 8.13 1.01
CA LEU A 4 20.56 7.66 1.45
C LEU A 4 20.25 8.21 2.86
N SER A 5 20.30 9.53 3.02
CA SER A 5 19.58 10.19 4.12
C SER A 5 18.10 10.22 3.74
N GLY A 6 17.25 9.67 4.60
CA GLY A 6 15.83 9.48 4.31
C GLY A 6 15.06 10.75 3.92
N GLN A 7 13.80 10.54 3.55
CA GLN A 7 12.70 11.53 3.50
C GLN A 7 12.41 12.24 2.17
N ARG A 8 12.14 11.49 1.10
CA ARG A 8 11.11 11.96 0.16
C ARG A 8 10.22 10.83 -0.31
N VAL A 9 9.04 10.74 0.30
CA VAL A 9 7.93 9.94 -0.26
C VAL A 9 7.50 10.64 -1.54
N VAL A 10 7.70 9.99 -2.68
CA VAL A 10 7.25 10.47 -3.97
C VAL A 10 5.91 9.81 -4.29
N TYR A 11 4.87 10.63 -4.44
CA TYR A 11 3.56 10.16 -4.86
C TYR A 11 3.52 10.06 -6.39
N TYR A 12 3.22 8.87 -6.87
CA TYR A 12 3.03 8.60 -8.30
C TYR A 12 1.55 8.74 -8.69
N HIS A 13 1.29 8.73 -10.00
CA HIS A 13 -0.06 8.80 -10.54
C HIS A 13 -0.92 7.62 -10.07
N SER A 14 -2.21 7.87 -9.84
CA SER A 14 -3.17 6.81 -9.49
C SER A 14 -3.46 5.93 -10.70
N ILE A 15 -3.45 4.61 -10.50
CA ILE A 15 -3.74 3.65 -11.56
C ILE A 15 -5.16 3.12 -11.34
N GLN A 16 -5.97 3.08 -12.41
CA GLN A 16 -7.30 2.48 -12.33
C GLN A 16 -7.22 0.95 -12.25
N PRO A 17 -8.17 0.26 -11.60
CA PRO A 17 -8.22 -1.19 -11.59
C PRO A 17 -8.16 -1.79 -13.01
N GLY A 18 -7.34 -2.83 -13.19
CA GLY A 18 -7.16 -3.49 -14.50
C GLY A 18 -6.32 -2.71 -15.51
N LYS A 19 -5.77 -1.55 -15.16
CA LYS A 19 -4.82 -0.79 -15.98
C LYS A 19 -3.39 -0.97 -15.47
N TRP A 20 -2.42 -0.62 -16.31
CA TRP A 20 -1.00 -0.63 -15.98
C TRP A 20 -0.34 0.69 -16.35
N VAL A 21 0.80 0.96 -15.72
CA VAL A 21 1.69 2.07 -16.06
C VAL A 21 3.12 1.54 -16.04
N VAL A 22 3.94 2.02 -16.96
CA VAL A 22 5.38 1.72 -16.97
C VAL A 22 6.08 2.84 -16.22
N VAL A 23 6.89 2.48 -15.23
CA VAL A 23 7.64 3.44 -14.42
C VAL A 23 9.13 3.12 -14.48
N GLN A 24 9.94 4.15 -14.70
CA GLN A 24 11.38 4.05 -14.50
C GLN A 24 11.68 4.17 -13.01
N SER A 25 12.28 3.11 -12.46
CA SER A 25 12.73 3.07 -11.07
C SER A 25 14.16 2.56 -10.99
N PHE A 26 14.84 2.84 -9.88
CA PHE A 26 16.24 2.48 -9.66
C PHE A 26 16.35 1.38 -8.60
N ALA A 27 17.41 0.58 -8.68
CA ALA A 27 17.70 -0.44 -7.68
C ALA A 27 17.77 0.17 -6.26
N GLY A 28 17.17 -0.51 -5.28
CA GLY A 28 17.07 -0.03 -3.90
C GLY A 28 15.86 0.88 -3.61
N HIS A 29 15.15 1.39 -4.63
CA HIS A 29 13.92 2.15 -4.40
C HIS A 29 12.83 1.30 -3.75
N LEU A 30 12.14 1.88 -2.77
CA LEU A 30 11.03 1.25 -2.07
C LEU A 30 9.69 1.68 -2.69
N TRP A 31 8.82 0.71 -2.92
CA TRP A 31 7.48 0.90 -3.46
C TRP A 31 6.43 0.41 -2.47
N ILE A 32 5.41 1.25 -2.29
CA ILE A 32 4.18 0.92 -1.58
C ILE A 32 3.01 1.28 -2.47
N ALA A 33 1.94 0.49 -2.40
CA ALA A 33 0.69 0.79 -3.08
C ALA A 33 -0.36 1.16 -2.04
N ILE A 34 -1.09 2.25 -2.29
CA ILE A 34 -2.13 2.77 -1.40
C ILE A 34 -3.39 3.02 -2.23
N ASN A 35 -4.55 2.62 -1.71
CA ASN A 35 -5.83 2.95 -2.30
C ASN A 35 -6.03 4.48 -2.26
N SER A 36 -6.26 5.11 -3.41
CA SER A 36 -6.34 6.57 -3.50
C SER A 36 -7.52 7.17 -2.70
N VAL A 37 -8.59 6.40 -2.48
CA VAL A 37 -9.82 6.82 -1.79
C VAL A 37 -9.78 6.42 -0.32
N THR A 38 -9.65 5.13 -0.02
CA THR A 38 -9.69 4.62 1.36
C THR A 38 -8.38 4.83 2.12
N LYS A 39 -7.31 5.16 1.39
CA LYS A 39 -5.94 5.30 1.89
C LYS A 39 -5.38 4.03 2.54
N GLU A 40 -5.99 2.89 2.26
CA GLU A 40 -5.57 1.60 2.76
C GLU A 40 -4.39 1.05 1.96
N ARG A 41 -3.55 0.27 2.63
CA ARG A 41 -2.39 -0.35 1.99
C ARG A 41 -2.82 -1.51 1.10
N LEU A 42 -2.28 -1.53 -0.11
CA LEU A 42 -2.37 -2.62 -1.07
C LEU A 42 -1.06 -3.41 -1.07
N LEU A 43 -1.09 -4.62 -1.65
CA LEU A 43 0.10 -5.46 -1.79
C LEU A 43 0.70 -5.29 -3.18
N ILE A 44 2.03 -5.30 -3.26
CA ILE A 44 2.80 -5.38 -4.50
C ILE A 44 3.47 -6.75 -4.50
N LYS A 45 3.16 -7.62 -5.47
CA LYS A 45 3.64 -9.01 -5.51
C LYS A 45 3.45 -9.74 -4.15
N ASN A 46 2.27 -9.59 -3.55
CA ASN A 46 1.91 -10.16 -2.23
C ASN A 46 2.77 -9.65 -1.05
N LYS A 47 3.48 -8.53 -1.20
CA LYS A 47 4.27 -7.89 -0.13
C LYS A 47 3.77 -6.48 0.14
N SER A 48 3.88 -6.04 1.40
CA SER A 48 3.47 -4.69 1.82
C SER A 48 4.44 -3.60 1.35
N ILE A 49 5.73 -3.94 1.20
CA ILE A 49 6.80 -3.11 0.61
C ILE A 49 7.48 -3.96 -0.45
N TRP A 50 7.70 -3.39 -1.63
CA TRP A 50 8.54 -3.99 -2.65
C TRP A 50 9.81 -3.16 -2.83
N VAL A 51 10.96 -3.82 -2.92
CA VAL A 51 12.25 -3.18 -3.16
C VAL A 51 12.65 -3.44 -4.61
N CYS A 52 13.00 -2.37 -5.33
CA CYS A 52 13.51 -2.49 -6.68
C CYS A 52 14.80 -3.27 -6.73
N GLU A 53 14.80 -4.32 -7.54
CA GLU A 53 15.98 -5.11 -7.81
C GLU A 53 16.66 -4.62 -9.10
N PRO A 54 18.00 -4.69 -9.19
CA PRO A 54 18.69 -4.40 -10.44
C PRO A 54 18.22 -5.32 -11.58
N TRP A 55 18.06 -4.75 -12.77
CA TRP A 55 17.52 -5.42 -13.95
C TRP A 55 18.49 -6.44 -14.59
N ASN A 56 19.78 -6.39 -14.24
CA ASN A 56 20.87 -7.12 -14.88
C ASN A 56 21.46 -8.26 -14.02
N LYS A 57 20.69 -8.79 -13.06
CA LYS A 57 21.19 -9.78 -12.08
C LYS A 57 21.83 -11.05 -12.69
N ASN A 58 21.51 -11.39 -13.94
CA ASN A 58 21.94 -12.64 -14.58
C ASN A 58 22.77 -12.42 -15.87
N GLY A 59 23.43 -11.26 -16.03
CA GLY A 59 24.25 -10.99 -17.23
C GLY A 59 23.43 -10.76 -18.51
N THR A 60 22.14 -10.48 -18.38
CA THR A 60 21.26 -10.09 -19.48
C THR A 60 21.77 -8.83 -20.16
N THR A 61 21.98 -8.91 -21.47
CA THR A 61 22.41 -7.80 -22.31
C THR A 61 21.32 -6.72 -22.38
N ALA A 62 21.73 -5.48 -22.66
CA ALA A 62 20.83 -4.32 -22.69
C ALA A 62 19.67 -4.43 -23.70
N GLN A 63 19.69 -5.42 -24.59
CA GLN A 63 18.65 -5.71 -25.58
C GLN A 63 17.46 -6.50 -24.99
N ASP A 64 17.64 -7.18 -23.86
CA ASP A 64 16.60 -7.98 -23.18
C ASP A 64 15.89 -7.22 -22.05
N LYS A 65 15.90 -5.89 -22.09
CA LYS A 65 15.26 -5.02 -21.07
C LYS A 65 13.74 -5.19 -21.06
N ARG A 66 13.25 -6.21 -20.35
CA ARG A 66 11.83 -6.38 -20.07
C ARG A 66 11.49 -5.71 -18.73
N PRO A 67 10.41 -4.93 -18.65
CA PRO A 67 9.97 -4.36 -17.39
C PRO A 67 9.59 -5.47 -16.42
N VAL A 68 9.91 -5.28 -15.14
CA VAL A 68 9.45 -6.18 -14.08
C VAL A 68 7.96 -5.91 -13.85
N LEU A 69 7.11 -6.89 -14.13
CA LEU A 69 5.68 -6.78 -13.84
C LEU A 69 5.45 -6.77 -12.32
N LEU A 70 4.79 -5.73 -11.82
CA LEU A 70 4.41 -5.58 -10.41
C LEU A 70 2.88 -5.59 -10.29
N CYS A 71 2.32 -6.75 -9.95
CA CYS A 71 0.89 -6.84 -9.71
C CYS A 71 0.53 -6.21 -8.36
N VAL A 72 -0.41 -5.27 -8.39
CA VAL A 72 -1.00 -4.66 -7.20
C VAL A 72 -2.28 -5.41 -6.85
N THR A 73 -2.36 -5.95 -5.64
CA THR A 73 -3.51 -6.73 -5.16
C THR A 73 -4.10 -6.15 -3.89
N VAL A 74 -5.41 -6.36 -3.70
CA VAL A 74 -6.07 -6.13 -2.42
C VAL A 74 -5.64 -7.27 -1.49
N PRO A 75 -5.16 -6.98 -0.26
CA PRO A 75 -4.82 -8.03 0.68
C PRO A 75 -6.07 -8.82 1.09
N VAL A 76 -5.86 -10.07 1.49
CA VAL A 76 -6.93 -10.87 2.07
C VAL A 76 -7.23 -10.32 3.46
N TYR A 77 -8.44 -9.82 3.63
CA TYR A 77 -8.93 -9.33 4.91
C TYR A 77 -9.72 -10.42 5.63
N THR A 78 -9.63 -10.42 6.95
CA THR A 78 -10.54 -11.16 7.80
C THR A 78 -11.97 -10.61 7.65
N LEU A 79 -12.96 -11.44 7.99
CA LEU A 79 -14.37 -11.00 8.01
C LEU A 79 -14.55 -9.78 8.93
N ARG A 80 -13.89 -9.77 10.09
CA ARG A 80 -13.94 -8.66 11.06
C ARG A 80 -13.45 -7.36 10.44
N GLU A 81 -12.30 -7.36 9.77
CA GLU A 81 -11.76 -6.18 9.08
C GLU A 81 -12.71 -5.69 7.98
N LEU A 82 -13.30 -6.59 7.18
CA LEU A 82 -14.27 -6.21 6.15
C LEU A 82 -15.53 -5.58 6.73
N CYS A 83 -16.07 -6.12 7.82
CA CYS A 83 -17.22 -5.54 8.52
C CYS A 83 -16.90 -4.13 9.03
N ILE A 84 -15.75 -3.95 9.67
CA ILE A 84 -15.30 -2.64 10.16
C ILE A 84 -15.17 -1.63 9.00
N LYS A 85 -14.52 -2.03 7.90
CA LYS A 85 -14.40 -1.20 6.68
C LYS A 85 -15.76 -0.81 6.13
N TYR A 86 -16.69 -1.76 6.06
CA TYR A 86 -18.04 -1.53 5.56
C TYR A 86 -18.79 -0.53 6.43
N VAL A 87 -18.76 -0.71 7.75
CA VAL A 87 -19.39 0.20 8.72
C VAL A 87 -18.81 1.61 8.57
N ARG A 88 -17.49 1.78 8.52
CA ARG A 88 -16.86 3.09 8.31
C ARG A 88 -17.30 3.77 7.02
N LYS A 89 -17.44 3.01 5.93
CA LYS A 89 -17.89 3.53 4.63
C LYS A 89 -19.35 3.99 4.65
N LYS A 90 -20.21 3.31 5.44
CA LYS A 90 -21.64 3.57 5.48
C LYS A 90 -22.07 4.60 6.52
N THR A 91 -21.32 4.71 7.61
CA THR A 91 -21.73 5.53 8.74
C THR A 91 -21.18 6.94 8.57
N ASN A 92 -22.04 7.87 8.15
CA ASN A 92 -21.77 9.31 8.25
C ASN A 92 -22.08 9.85 9.67
N ALA A 93 -22.77 9.05 10.49
CA ALA A 93 -23.18 9.37 11.86
C ALA A 93 -22.11 8.96 12.89
N ASP A 94 -22.24 9.44 14.15
CA ASP A 94 -21.33 9.03 15.21
C ASP A 94 -21.51 7.53 15.46
N VAL A 95 -20.41 6.78 15.29
CA VAL A 95 -20.34 5.33 15.52
C VAL A 95 -20.84 4.94 16.93
N LYS A 96 -20.89 5.90 17.86
CA LYS A 96 -21.49 5.73 19.20
C LYS A 96 -22.97 5.35 19.20
N ASP A 97 -23.71 5.70 18.15
CA ASP A 97 -25.14 5.41 18.05
C ASP A 97 -25.41 3.97 17.60
N LEU A 98 -24.38 3.26 17.13
CA LEU A 98 -24.46 1.83 16.89
C LEU A 98 -24.55 1.13 18.25
N HIS A 99 -25.65 0.42 18.50
CA HIS A 99 -25.83 -0.44 19.69
C HIS A 99 -24.93 -1.68 19.60
N ILE A 100 -23.62 -1.47 19.55
CA ILE A 100 -22.57 -2.50 19.47
C ILE A 100 -21.61 -2.35 20.68
N PRO A 101 -20.87 -3.40 21.04
CA PRO A 101 -19.88 -3.33 22.10
C PRO A 101 -18.90 -2.16 21.93
N ARG A 102 -18.57 -1.50 23.05
CA ARG A 102 -17.67 -0.34 23.09
C ARG A 102 -16.31 -0.60 22.45
N GLU A 103 -15.76 -1.80 22.65
CA GLU A 103 -14.50 -2.24 22.04
C GLU A 103 -14.52 -2.13 20.51
N LEU A 104 -15.64 -2.52 19.88
CA LEU A 104 -15.81 -2.39 18.44
C LEU A 104 -15.97 -0.94 18.00
N ILE A 105 -16.63 -0.10 18.80
CA ILE A 105 -16.74 1.35 18.53
C ILE A 105 -15.35 1.99 18.50
N GLU A 106 -14.50 1.65 19.47
CA GLU A 106 -13.12 2.12 19.55
C GLU A 106 -12.31 1.61 18.36
N GLU A 107 -12.40 0.31 18.03
CA GLU A 107 -11.74 -0.29 16.87
C GLU A 107 -12.19 0.36 15.55
N ILE A 108 -13.47 0.70 15.38
CA ILE A 108 -13.98 1.39 14.18
C ILE A 108 -13.44 2.83 14.10
N LYS A 109 -13.21 3.49 15.23
CA LYS A 109 -12.68 4.85 15.27
C LYS A 109 -11.17 4.92 15.02
N GLU A 110 -10.43 3.85 15.28
CA GLU A 110 -8.99 3.84 15.03
C GLU A 110 -8.64 3.96 13.53
N PRO A 111 -7.83 4.93 13.10
CA PRO A 111 -7.39 5.00 11.71
C PRO A 111 -6.52 3.79 11.33
N PHE A 112 -6.77 3.19 10.16
CA PHE A 112 -5.99 2.05 9.63
C PHE A 112 -4.49 2.39 9.40
N PHE A 113 -4.10 3.66 9.55
CA PHE A 113 -2.77 4.19 9.28
C PHE A 113 -1.67 3.81 10.28
N LYS A 114 -1.97 3.12 11.37
CA LYS A 114 -1.00 2.74 12.41
C LYS A 114 0.23 1.96 11.88
N TYR A 115 0.15 1.39 10.66
CA TYR A 115 1.20 0.57 10.06
C TYR A 115 1.96 1.23 8.89
N ILE A 116 1.83 2.55 8.67
CA ILE A 116 2.59 3.24 7.62
C ILE A 116 4.05 3.53 8.04
N MET A 117 4.37 3.53 9.34
CA MET A 117 5.72 3.85 9.85
C MET A 117 6.17 2.86 10.93
N PRO A 118 7.08 1.92 10.64
CA PRO A 118 7.89 1.28 11.69
C PRO A 118 9.11 2.11 12.10
N PHE A 119 9.25 3.35 11.63
CA PHE A 119 10.35 4.25 12.00
C PHE A 119 9.81 5.45 12.79
N GLN A 120 9.64 5.27 14.09
CA GLN A 120 9.78 6.36 15.05
C GLN A 120 11.10 6.10 15.80
N ARG A 121 11.92 7.15 15.91
CA ARG A 121 13.22 7.15 16.61
C ARG A 121 13.06 6.85 18.08
#